data_AF-A0A1Z4MZ80-F1
#
_entry.id   AF-A0A1Z4MZ80-F1
#
_cell.length_a   1.000
_cell.length_b   1.000
_cell.length_c   1.000
_cell.angle_alpha   90.00
_cell.angle_beta   90.00
_cell.angle_gamma   90.00
#
_symmetry.space_group_name_H-M   'P 1'
#
loop_
_entity.id
_entity.type
_entity.pdbx_description
1 polymer ?
#
loop_
_entity_poly.entity_id
_entity_poly.type
_entity_poly.pdbx_seq_one_letter_code
_entity_poly.pdbx_strand_id
1 'polypeptide(L)' 'MSMRAEVAKILSQIDGGKVSVAQYQKWLKNKAVAYGTEPKAFLKYAAFMHEIGMLNKQPKSIDELILPTLQGAGGD' A
#
# COMPACT_ATOMS: atom_id res chain seq x y z
N MET A 1 -10.31 -21.97 -8.35
CA MET A 1 -9.55 -20.83 -8.91
C MET A 1 -8.44 -20.50 -7.91
N SER A 2 -7.21 -20.17 -8.33
CA SER A 2 -6.16 -19.84 -7.34
C SER A 2 -6.33 -18.39 -6.88
N MET A 3 -6.01 -18.10 -5.61
CA MET A 3 -6.06 -16.75 -5.02
C MET A 3 -5.41 -15.69 -5.91
N ARG A 4 -4.28 -16.02 -6.55
CA ARG A 4 -3.56 -15.10 -7.44
C ARG A 4 -4.32 -14.76 -8.73
N ALA A 5 -5.13 -15.68 -9.25
CA ALA A 5 -5.94 -15.43 -10.44
C ALA A 5 -7.12 -14.50 -10.12
N GLU A 6 -7.69 -14.62 -8.93
CA GLU A 6 -8.75 -13.75 -8.43
C GLU A 6 -8.22 -12.33 -8.16
N VAL A 7 -7.08 -12.20 -7.48
CA VAL A 7 -6.42 -10.90 -7.26
C VAL A 7 -6.11 -10.19 -8.58
N ALA A 8 -5.60 -10.90 -9.58
CA ALA A 8 -5.32 -10.32 -10.89
C ALA A 8 -6.59 -9.77 -11.60
N LYS A 9 -7.74 -10.43 -11.41
CA LYS A 9 -9.02 -9.97 -11.94
C LYS A 9 -9.46 -8.69 -11.22
N ILE A 10 -9.40 -8.67 -9.90
CA ILE A 10 -9.77 -7.51 -9.06
C ILE A 10 -8.92 -6.30 -9.44
N LEU A 11 -7.59 -6.46 -9.52
CA LEU A 11 -6.68 -5.37 -9.87
C LEU A 11 -6.97 -4.81 -11.27
N SER A 12 -7.22 -5.68 -12.25
CA SER A 12 -7.61 -5.24 -13.61
C SER A 12 -8.94 -4.48 -13.62
N GLN A 13 -9.91 -4.87 -12.78
CA GLN A 13 -11.18 -4.18 -12.64
C GLN A 13 -11.03 -2.79 -11.99
N ILE A 14 -10.22 -2.68 -10.92
CA ILE A 14 -9.92 -1.41 -10.24
C ILE A 14 -9.29 -0.41 -11.21
N ASP A 15 -8.37 -0.89 -12.06
CA ASP A 15 -7.72 -0.07 -13.08
C ASP A 15 -8.60 0.21 -14.31
N GLY A 16 -9.87 -0.19 -14.29
CA GLY A 16 -10.80 0.01 -15.42
C GLY A 16 -10.39 -0.74 -16.69
N GLY A 17 -9.66 -1.85 -16.55
CA GLY A 17 -9.16 -2.67 -17.66
C GLY A 17 -7.92 -2.11 -18.36
N LYS A 18 -7.34 -0.99 -17.90
CA LYS A 18 -6.11 -0.40 -18.47
C LYS A 18 -4.93 -1.36 -18.45
N VAL A 19 -4.85 -2.19 -17.42
CA VAL A 19 -3.88 -3.30 -17.31
C VAL A 19 -4.62 -4.62 -17.37
N SER A 20 -4.16 -5.53 -18.22
CA SER A 20 -4.83 -6.82 -18.43
C SER A 20 -4.62 -7.78 -17.25
N VAL A 21 -5.59 -8.67 -17.03
CA VAL A 21 -5.49 -9.75 -16.02
C VAL A 21 -4.21 -10.58 -16.21
N ALA A 22 -3.82 -10.88 -17.46
CA ALA A 22 -2.61 -11.64 -17.76
C ALA A 22 -1.33 -10.91 -17.30
N GLN A 23 -1.30 -9.59 -17.46
CA GLN A 23 -0.18 -8.77 -17.03
C GLN A 23 -0.05 -8.77 -15.49
N TYR A 24 -1.16 -8.63 -14.76
CA TYR A 24 -1.14 -8.77 -13.30
C TYR A 24 -0.72 -10.16 -12.85
N GLN A 25 -1.19 -11.22 -13.51
CA GLN A 25 -0.75 -12.58 -13.19
C GLN A 25 0.77 -12.75 -13.38
N LYS A 26 1.36 -12.09 -14.38
CA LYS A 26 2.82 -12.08 -14.59
C LYS A 26 3.53 -11.38 -13.44
N TRP A 27 3.07 -10.19 -13.04
CA TRP A 27 3.65 -9.45 -11.92
C TRP A 27 3.52 -10.20 -10.59
N LEU A 28 2.34 -10.75 -10.29
CA LEU A 28 2.10 -11.52 -9.06
C LEU A 28 2.91 -12.83 -8.99
N LYS A 29 3.41 -13.34 -10.12
CA LYS A 29 4.32 -14.51 -10.17
C LYS A 29 5.80 -14.12 -10.12
N ASN A 30 6.12 -12.84 -10.29
CA ASN A 30 7.49 -12.38 -10.29
C ASN A 30 8.10 -12.47 -8.88
N LYS A 31 9.05 -13.39 -8.70
CA LYS A 31 9.74 -13.59 -7.42
C LYS A 31 10.67 -12.44 -7.02
N ALA A 32 11.03 -11.56 -7.96
CA ALA A 32 11.78 -10.34 -7.65
C ALA A 32 10.91 -9.27 -6.99
N VAL A 33 9.57 -9.41 -7.05
CA VAL A 33 8.63 -8.45 -6.46
C VAL A 33 7.99 -9.08 -5.24
N ALA A 34 8.32 -8.53 -4.06
CA ALA A 34 7.76 -8.98 -2.80
C ALA A 34 6.63 -8.05 -2.36
N TYR A 35 5.40 -8.53 -2.53
CA TYR A 35 4.17 -7.87 -2.07
C TYR A 35 3.99 -8.08 -0.57
N GLY A 36 3.54 -7.05 0.13
CA GLY A 36 3.21 -7.09 1.55
C GLY A 36 2.29 -5.93 1.90
N THR A 37 1.61 -6.05 3.05
CA THR A 37 0.77 -4.99 3.62
C THR A 37 1.59 -4.00 4.44
N GLU A 38 2.81 -4.39 4.84
CA GLU A 38 3.74 -3.52 5.54
C GLU A 38 4.45 -2.58 4.55
N PRO A 39 4.34 -1.25 4.76
CA PRO A 39 5.04 -0.28 3.92
C PRO A 39 6.55 -0.44 4.04
N LYS A 40 7.16 -0.98 2.99
CA LYS A 40 8.62 -1.08 2.92
C LYS A 40 9.24 0.30 2.76
N ALA A 41 10.37 0.52 3.41
CA ALA A 41 11.13 1.77 3.36
C ALA A 41 10.33 3.02 3.81
N PHE A 42 9.28 2.85 4.61
CA PHE A 42 8.48 3.94 5.17
C PHE A 42 9.34 5.10 5.72
N LEU A 43 10.27 4.79 6.63
CA LEU A 43 11.14 5.79 7.25
C LEU A 43 12.07 6.49 6.25
N LYS A 44 12.49 5.80 5.18
CA LYS A 44 13.35 6.37 4.14
C LYS A 44 12.58 7.42 3.33
N TYR A 45 11.34 7.11 2.92
CA TYR A 45 10.51 8.07 2.21
C TYR A 45 10.09 9.22 3.11
N ALA A 46 9.79 8.95 4.38
CA ALA A 46 9.50 9.98 5.36
C ALA A 46 10.68 10.95 5.58
N ALA A 47 11.92 10.44 5.58
CA ALA A 47 13.13 11.27 5.64
C ALA A 47 13.23 12.22 4.44
N PHE A 48 13.07 11.66 3.23
CA PHE A 48 13.09 12.43 1.99
C PHE A 48 12.00 13.51 1.96
N MET A 49 10.76 13.15 2.34
CA MET A 49 9.64 14.09 2.38
C MET A 49 9.87 15.23 3.38
N HIS A 50 10.53 14.97 4.51
CA HIS A 50 10.94 16.01 5.44
C HIS A 50 12.02 16.91 4.85
N GLU A 51 13.03 16.33 4.20
CA GLU A 51 14.12 17.08 3.54
C GLU A 51 13.61 18.07 2.49
N ILE A 52 12.61 17.68 1.69
CA ILE A 52 12.01 18.55 0.67
C ILE A 52 10.89 19.45 1.20
N GLY A 53 10.64 19.46 2.52
CA GLY A 53 9.64 20.33 3.16
C GLY A 53 8.18 19.89 2.98
N MET A 54 7.91 18.66 2.52
CA MET A 54 6.55 18.10 2.48
C MET A 54 6.07 17.66 3.87
N LEU A 55 6.99 17.31 4.78
CA LEU A 55 6.67 16.97 6.17
C LEU A 55 7.40 17.91 7.13
N ASN A 56 6.65 18.51 8.05
CA ASN A 56 7.21 19.34 9.13
C ASN A 56 7.97 18.51 10.19
N LYS A 57 7.66 17.21 10.31
CA LYS A 57 8.29 16.28 11.24
C LYS A 57 8.53 14.95 10.54
N GLN A 58 9.72 14.39 10.71
CA GLN A 58 10.02 13.03 10.29
C GLN A 58 9.51 12.02 11.35
N PRO A 59 8.56 11.12 11.02
CA PRO A 59 8.15 10.04 11.91
C PRO A 59 9.31 9.09 12.22
N LYS A 60 9.30 8.51 13.43
CA LYS A 60 10.30 7.56 13.92
C LYS A 60 9.84 6.10 13.80
N SER A 61 8.53 5.85 13.76
CA SER A 61 7.96 4.54 13.43
C SER A 61 6.63 4.68 12.68
N ILE A 62 6.12 3.57 12.14
CA ILE A 62 4.81 3.53 11.49
C ILE A 62 3.66 3.70 12.50
N ASP A 63 3.91 3.45 13.79
CA ASP A 63 2.89 3.55 14.85
C ASP A 63 2.41 5.00 15.03
N GLU A 64 3.22 5.99 14.63
CA GLU A 64 2.80 7.39 14.60
C GLU A 64 1.68 7.68 13.59
N LEU A 65 1.42 6.77 12.63
CA LEU A 65 0.26 6.84 11.73
C LEU A 65 -0.97 6.10 12.27
N ILE A 66 -0.80 5.29 13.33
CA ILE A 66 -1.91 4.57 13.94
C ILE A 66 -2.69 5.56 14.78
N LEU A 67 -3.82 6.02 14.22
CA LEU A 67 -4.76 6.82 14.99
C LEU A 67 -5.38 5.92 16.07
N PRO A 68 -5.45 6.39 17.33
CA PRO A 68 -6.15 5.64 18.35
C PRO A 68 -7.59 5.44 17.89
N THR A 69 -8.12 4.24 18.13
CA THR A 69 -9.55 4.03 17.98
C THR A 69 -10.25 4.94 18.98
N LEU A 70 -11.06 5.87 18.49
CA LEU A 70 -11.93 6.68 19.35
C LEU A 70 -12.91 5.72 20.02
N GLN A 71 -12.62 5.30 21.24
CA GLN A 71 -13.63 4.64 22.06
C GLN A 71 -14.74 5.66 22.33
N GLY A 72 -15.87 5.50 21.64
CA GLY A 72 -17.12 6.18 21.99
C GLY A 72 -17.46 7.48 21.25
N ALA A 73 -16.68 7.92 20.25
CA ALA A 73 -17.16 8.97 19.34
C ALA A 73 -17.88 8.31 18.16
N GLY A 74 -19.06 7.75 18.45
CA GLY A 74 -20.03 7.46 17.40
C GLY A 74 -20.33 8.76 16.65
N GLY A 75 -20.23 8.71 15.32
CA GLY A 75 -20.90 9.68 14.47
C GLY A 75 -22.35 9.22 14.33
N ASP A 76 -23.28 10.16 14.51
CA ASP A 76 -24.71 10.00 14.25
C ASP A 76 -25.00 9.52 12.81
#